data_AF-A0A947F639-F1
#
_entry.id   AF-A0A947F639-F1
#
_cell.length_a   1.000
_cell.length_b   1.000
_cell.length_c   1.000
_cell.angle_alpha   90.00
_cell.angle_beta   90.00
_cell.angle_gamma   90.00
#
_symmetry.space_group_name_H-M   'P 1'
#
loop_
_entity.id
_entity.type
_entity.pdbx_description
1 polymer ?
#
loop_
_entity_poly.entity_id
_entity_poly.type
_entity_poly.pdbx_seq_one_letter_code
_entity_poly.pdbx_strand_id
1 'polypeptide(L)' 'VTDTIPLNEKAKVCDKIKVLTISELMGEAIIRSYKGDSVTSLFV' A
#
# COMPACT_ATOMS: atom_id res chain seq x y z
N VAL A 1 6.15 -8.06 -0.66
CA VAL A 1 5.78 -7.26 0.54
C VAL A 1 5.37 -5.86 0.10
N THR A 2 4.67 -5.10 0.94
CA THR A 2 4.28 -3.72 0.63
C THR A 2 5.31 -2.72 1.14
N ASP A 3 5.28 -1.50 0.62
CA ASP A 3 6.13 -0.36 1.03
C ASP A 3 5.60 0.38 2.28
N THR A 4 4.68 -0.22 3.03
CA THR A 4 4.12 0.36 4.27
C THR A 4 5.16 0.51 5.39
N ILE A 5 6.21 -0.31 5.36
CA ILE A 5 7.34 -0.24 6.29
C ILE A 5 8.63 -0.30 5.46
N PRO A 6 9.57 0.65 5.64
CA PRO A 6 10.86 0.60 4.96
C PRO A 6 11.63 -0.69 5.29
N LEU A 7 12.21 -1.32 4.27
CA LEU A 7 13.08 -2.47 4.47
C LEU A 7 14.37 -2.06 5.19
N ASN A 8 14.84 -2.94 6.08
CA ASN A 8 16.18 -2.80 6.66
C ASN A 8 17.26 -3.16 5.63
N GLU A 9 18.51 -2.78 5.90
CA GLU A 9 19.64 -2.95 4.97
C GLU A 9 19.86 -4.42 4.56
N LYS A 10 19.64 -5.38 5.46
CA LYS A 10 19.76 -6.82 5.15
C LYS A 10 18.68 -7.30 4.17
N ALA A 11 17.47 -6.79 4.30
CA ALA A 11 16.35 -7.15 3.43
C ALA A 11 16.43 -6.47 2.06
N LYS A 12 16.99 -5.25 1.98
CA LYS A 12 17.18 -4.51 0.72
C LYS A 12 18.09 -5.26 -0.28
N VAL A 13 19.07 -6.02 0.21
CA VAL A 13 20.02 -6.79 -0.61
C VAL A 13 19.53 -8.19 -0.98
N CYS A 14 18.30 -8.56 -0.60
CA CYS A 14 17.75 -9.88 -0.90
C CYS A 14 16.92 -9.85 -2.19
N ASP A 15 17.46 -10.41 -3.28
CA ASP A 15 16.81 -10.42 -4.61
C ASP A 15 15.46 -11.17 -4.64
N LYS A 16 15.19 -12.00 -3.63
CA LYS A 16 13.91 -12.71 -3.50
C LYS A 16 12.77 -11.80 -3.04
N ILE A 17 13.07 -10.64 -2.44
CA ILE A 17 12.07 -9.74 -1.88
C ILE A 17 11.66 -8.70 -2.92
N LYS A 18 10.42 -8.82 -3.40
CA LYS A 18 9.77 -7.79 -4.22
C LYS A 18 8.92 -6.87 -3.35
N VAL A 19 9.18 -5.56 -3.43
CA VAL A 19 8.36 -4.51 -2.81
C VAL A 19 7.33 -4.02 -3.83
N LEU A 20 6.07 -3.92 -3.40
CA LEU A 20 4.96 -3.37 -4.18
C LEU A 20 4.43 -2.13 -3.46
N THR A 21 4.17 -1.06 -4.22
CA THR A 21 3.55 0.13 -3.63
C THR A 21 2.04 -0.04 -3.49
N ILE A 22 1.49 0.44 -2.38
CA ILE A 22 0.03 0.52 -2.17
C ILE A 22 -0.47 1.96 -2.04
N SER A 23 0.37 2.94 -2.39
CA SER A 23 0.07 4.37 -2.26
C SER A 23 -1.21 4.79 -2.97
N GLU A 24 -1.47 4.25 -4.16
CA GLU A 24 -2.70 4.51 -4.93
C GLU A 24 -3.96 4.05 -4.19
N LEU A 25 -3.97 2.81 -3.68
CA LEU A 25 -5.08 2.25 -2.90
C LEU A 25 -5.33 3.05 -1.62
N MET A 26 -4.25 3.47 -0.95
CA MET A 26 -4.32 4.31 0.25
C MET A 26 -4.90 5.71 -0.05
N GLY A 27 -4.47 6.33 -1.16
CA GLY A 27 -4.97 7.63 -1.60
C GLY A 27 -6.47 7.59 -1.92
N GLU A 28 -6.92 6.56 -2.62
CA GLU A 28 -8.33 6.38 -2.94
C GLU A 28 -9.18 6.16 -1.68
N ALA A 29 -8.69 5.37 -0.72
CA ALA A 29 -9.36 5.18 0.56
C ALA A 29 -9.54 6.51 1.33
N ILE A 30 -8.54 7.39 1.31
CA ILE A 30 -8.63 8.73 1.92
C ILE A 30 -9.69 9.59 1.22
N ILE A 31 -9.66 9.64 -0.12
CA ILE A 31 -10.62 10.43 -0.91
C ILE A 31 -12.05 9.98 -0.65
N ARG A 32 -12.29 8.67 -0.61
CA ARG A 32 -13.62 8.10 -0.34
C ARG A 32 -14.09 8.38 1.07
N SER A 33 -13.21 8.24 2.06
CA SER A 33 -13.51 8.56 3.45
C SER A 33 -13.91 10.04 3.61
N TYR A 34 -13.25 10.94 2.87
CA TYR A 34 -13.59 12.36 2.86
C TYR A 34 -14.92 12.65 2.16
N LYS A 35 -15.20 12.00 1.03
CA LYS A 35 -16.44 12.20 0.25
C LYS A 35 -17.67 11.49 0.83
N GLY A 36 -17.48 10.57 1.78
CA GLY A 36 -18.53 9.67 2.26
C GLY A 36 -18.83 8.51 1.30
N ASP A 37 -17.95 8.27 0.34
CA ASP A 37 -18.04 7.13 -0.59
C ASP A 37 -17.62 5.84 0.11
N SER A 38 -18.15 4.70 -0.35
CA SER A 38 -17.86 3.41 0.29
C SER A 38 -16.41 2.95 0.06
N VAL A 39 -15.65 2.84 1.16
CA VAL A 39 -14.30 2.23 1.16
C VAL A 39 -14.36 0.73 0.90
N THR A 40 -15.46 0.04 1.24
CA THR A 40 -15.58 -1.42 1.05
C THR A 40 -15.54 -1.83 -0.41
N SER A 41 -15.84 -0.93 -1.34
CA SER A 41 -15.73 -1.20 -2.77
C SER A 41 -14.30 -1.24 -3.31
N LEU A 42 -13.29 -1.03 -2.46
CA LEU A 42 -11.87 -1.31 -2.77
C LEU A 42 -11.46 -2.78 -2.55
N PHE A 43 -12.34 -3.61 -1.97
CA PHE A 43 -12.07 -5.01 -1.60
C PHE A 43 -12.68 -6.01 -2.61
N VAL A 44 -12.42 -5.79 -3.90
CA VAL A 44 -12.85 -6.64 -5.03
C VAL A 44 -11.74 -7.53 -5.55
#